data_AF-A0A7Y0B9S1-F1
#
_entry.id   AF-A0A7Y0B9S1-F1
#
_cell.length_a   1.000
_cell.length_b   1.000
_cell.length_c   1.000
_cell.angle_alpha   90.00
_cell.angle_beta   90.00
_cell.angle_gamma   90.00
#
_symmetry.space_group_name_H-M   'P 1'
#
loop_
_entity.id
_entity.type
_entity.pdbx_description
1 polymer ?
#
loop_
_entity_poly.entity_id
_entity_poly.type
_entity_poly.pdbx_seq_one_letter_code
_entity_poly.pdbx_strand_id
1 'polypeptide(L)'
;MTPEALVREHTVYACVMGSRAFGLATEDSDTDTRGVYLAPTPLFWRFDKPPAHVEGPAPEQFSWELERFCELALRNNPNVLECLHSPLVVHTTEWGRELLALRGAFLSRQAHATFVRYAGGQRRKLEADVRQYGHPRWKHAMHLLRLLGSCRDLLRTGELRIDVGADRERLLAVKRGEVPWPEVESWMNRLQDEADTALGTSPLPPAPDHARVQDLLIRARRASV
;
A
#
# COMPACT_ATOMS: atom_id res chain seq x y z
N MET A 1 2.00 -28.19 -4.77
CA MET A 1 2.98 -27.17 -4.36
C MET A 1 2.39 -26.48 -3.14
N THR A 2 3.16 -26.32 -2.06
CA THR A 2 2.64 -25.67 -0.85
C THR A 2 2.63 -24.14 -1.02
N PRO A 3 1.82 -23.40 -0.24
CA PRO A 3 1.85 -21.93 -0.24
C PRO A 3 3.25 -21.35 -0.02
N GLU A 4 4.05 -21.94 0.86
CA GLU A 4 5.41 -21.49 1.17
C GLU A 4 6.36 -21.72 -0.01
N ALA A 5 6.22 -22.85 -0.72
CA ALA A 5 7.00 -23.12 -1.93
C ALA A 5 6.68 -22.11 -3.04
N LEU A 6 5.41 -21.73 -3.20
CA LEU A 6 5.02 -20.65 -4.13
C LEU A 6 5.75 -19.35 -3.82
N VAL A 7 5.82 -18.93 -2.57
CA VAL A 7 6.53 -17.71 -2.18
C VAL A 7 8.04 -17.87 -2.38
N ARG A 8 8.65 -18.99 -1.97
CA ARG A 8 10.11 -19.18 -2.06
C ARG A 8 10.62 -19.25 -3.49
N GLU A 9 9.89 -19.94 -4.36
CA GLU A 9 10.38 -20.31 -5.70
C GLU A 9 9.82 -19.40 -6.80
N HIS A 10 8.69 -18.72 -6.56
CA HIS A 10 7.99 -17.95 -7.59
C HIS A 10 7.77 -16.46 -7.25
N THR A 11 8.42 -15.94 -6.21
CA THR A 11 8.41 -14.48 -5.96
C THR A 11 9.04 -13.74 -7.13
N VAL A 12 8.30 -12.81 -7.73
CA VAL A 12 8.78 -11.95 -8.83
C VAL A 12 9.18 -10.56 -8.34
N TYR A 13 8.61 -10.12 -7.22
CA TYR A 13 8.89 -8.84 -6.60
C TYR A 13 8.76 -8.95 -5.08
N ALA A 14 9.71 -8.40 -4.33
CA ALA A 14 9.57 -8.19 -2.89
C ALA A 14 10.24 -6.89 -2.45
N CYS A 15 9.64 -6.22 -1.47
CA CYS A 15 10.15 -4.99 -0.89
C CYS A 15 9.93 -4.96 0.62
N VAL A 16 10.75 -4.15 1.30
CA VAL A 16 10.49 -3.76 2.69
C VAL A 16 9.40 -2.71 2.70
N MET A 17 8.46 -2.85 3.63
CA MET A 17 7.38 -1.91 3.90
C MET A 17 7.40 -1.44 5.35
N GLY A 18 6.36 -0.73 5.77
CA GLY A 18 6.22 -0.27 7.16
C GLY A 18 7.13 0.91 7.48
N SER A 19 7.49 1.05 8.75
CA SER A 19 8.22 2.21 9.29
C SER A 19 9.52 2.50 8.53
N ARG A 20 10.26 1.47 8.09
CA ARG A 20 11.47 1.61 7.28
C ARG A 20 11.22 2.26 5.92
N ALA A 21 10.23 1.78 5.19
CA ALA A 21 9.89 2.31 3.87
C ALA A 21 9.28 3.72 3.93
N PHE A 22 8.60 4.04 5.03
CA PHE A 22 7.99 5.35 5.25
C PHE A 22 8.95 6.39 5.86
N GLY A 23 10.22 6.06 6.14
CA GLY A 23 11.14 6.99 6.81
C GLY A 23 10.84 7.21 8.30
N LEU A 24 10.02 6.35 8.92
CA LEU A 24 9.56 6.42 10.31
C LEU A 24 10.24 5.41 11.24
N ALA A 25 11.25 4.69 10.76
CA ALA A 25 11.96 3.70 11.55
C ALA A 25 12.68 4.31 12.75
N THR A 26 12.65 3.55 13.85
CA THR A 26 13.40 3.72 15.10
C THR A 26 14.20 2.44 15.35
N GLU A 27 15.06 2.42 16.38
CA GLU A 27 15.89 1.24 16.70
C GLU A 27 15.07 -0.04 16.89
N ASP A 28 13.92 0.04 17.55
CA ASP A 28 13.02 -1.10 17.80
C ASP A 28 12.09 -1.47 16.63
N SER A 29 12.30 -0.89 15.44
CA SER A 29 11.39 -1.16 14.31
C SER A 29 11.59 -2.58 13.76
N ASP A 30 10.47 -3.22 13.44
CA ASP A 30 10.35 -4.48 12.71
C ASP A 30 10.48 -4.31 11.19
N THR A 31 10.85 -5.40 10.50
CA THR A 31 11.04 -5.38 9.04
C THR A 31 9.91 -6.15 8.37
N ASP A 32 8.83 -5.43 8.04
CA ASP A 32 7.76 -5.93 7.20
C ASP A 32 8.25 -6.19 5.78
N THR A 33 8.17 -7.43 5.31
CA THR A 33 8.42 -7.76 3.90
C THR A 33 7.11 -8.01 3.18
N ARG A 34 6.94 -7.37 2.02
CA ARG A 34 5.77 -7.55 1.15
C ARG A 34 6.21 -8.06 -0.21
N GLY A 35 5.57 -9.13 -0.68
CA GLY A 35 5.95 -9.85 -1.89
C GLY A 35 4.81 -9.97 -2.91
N VAL A 36 5.19 -10.28 -4.13
CA VAL A 36 4.31 -10.70 -5.22
C VAL A 36 4.92 -11.96 -5.82
N TYR A 37 4.16 -13.04 -5.87
CA TYR A 37 4.57 -14.28 -6.53
C TYR A 37 3.71 -14.57 -7.75
N LEU A 38 4.35 -15.11 -8.78
CA LEU A 38 3.71 -15.54 -10.02
C LEU A 38 3.46 -17.05 -9.94
N ALA A 39 2.26 -17.45 -9.52
CA ALA A 39 1.93 -18.87 -9.44
C ALA A 39 2.00 -19.52 -10.85
N PRO A 40 2.62 -20.70 -10.98
CA PRO A 40 2.65 -21.43 -12.25
C PRO A 40 1.26 -21.60 -12.85
N THR A 41 1.13 -21.23 -14.12
CA THR A 41 -0.15 -21.21 -14.83
C THR A 41 -0.90 -22.55 -14.81
N PRO A 42 -0.25 -23.73 -14.88
CA PRO A 42 -0.95 -25.01 -14.81
C PRO A 42 -1.68 -25.24 -13.48
N LEU A 43 -1.34 -24.52 -12.41
CA LEU A 43 -2.07 -24.60 -11.15
C LEU A 43 -3.48 -24.02 -11.27
N PHE A 44 -3.71 -23.06 -12.18
CA PHE A 44 -5.03 -22.49 -12.42
C PHE A 44 -5.96 -23.40 -13.22
N TRP A 45 -5.45 -24.44 -13.87
CA TRP A 45 -6.28 -25.42 -14.60
C TRP A 45 -6.87 -26.49 -13.68
N ARG A 46 -6.41 -26.55 -12.42
CA ARG A 46 -6.92 -27.48 -11.40
C ARG A 46 -8.22 -26.96 -10.79
N PHE A 47 -8.95 -27.84 -10.10
CA PHE A 47 -10.12 -27.44 -9.30
C PHE A 47 -9.70 -26.51 -8.15
N ASP A 48 -8.68 -26.92 -7.40
CA ASP A 48 -8.06 -26.08 -6.37
C ASP A 48 -7.17 -25.02 -7.03
N LYS A 49 -7.51 -23.76 -6.81
CA LYS A 49 -6.71 -22.62 -7.31
C LYS A 49 -5.54 -22.35 -6.36
N PRO A 50 -4.43 -21.79 -6.86
CA PRO A 50 -3.40 -21.29 -5.96
C PRO A 50 -3.99 -20.24 -5.02
N PRO A 51 -3.47 -20.11 -3.78
CA PRO A 51 -3.95 -19.12 -2.84
C PRO A 51 -3.81 -17.71 -3.43
N ALA A 52 -4.70 -16.79 -3.06
CA ALA A 52 -4.61 -15.41 -3.54
C ALA A 52 -3.52 -14.60 -2.80
N HIS A 53 -3.10 -15.09 -1.64
CA HIS A 53 -2.04 -14.54 -0.80
C HIS A 53 -1.49 -15.61 0.14
N VAL A 54 -0.29 -15.39 0.66
CA VAL A 54 0.39 -16.27 1.61
C VAL A 54 1.03 -15.42 2.70
N GLU A 55 0.79 -15.79 3.95
CA GLU A 55 1.52 -15.30 5.12
C GLU A 55 2.73 -16.21 5.36
N GLY A 56 3.90 -15.62 5.60
CA GLY A 56 5.17 -16.34 5.66
C GLY A 56 5.89 -16.44 4.29
N PRO A 57 6.90 -17.31 4.18
CA PRO A 57 7.38 -18.28 5.18
C PRO A 57 8.23 -17.70 6.31
N ALA A 58 8.73 -16.47 6.19
CA ALA A 58 9.43 -15.78 7.28
C ALA A 58 8.46 -14.97 8.15
N PRO A 59 8.80 -14.67 9.43
CA PRO A 59 8.05 -13.70 10.23
C PRO A 59 7.91 -12.36 9.49
N GLU A 60 6.76 -11.70 9.65
CA GLU A 60 6.45 -10.40 9.02
C GLU A 60 6.52 -10.38 7.48
N GLN A 61 6.48 -11.55 6.83
CA GLN A 61 6.38 -11.69 5.38
C GLN A 61 4.93 -11.93 4.95
N PHE A 62 4.47 -11.15 3.98
CA PHE A 62 3.16 -11.33 3.35
C PHE A 62 3.31 -11.19 1.84
N SER A 63 2.80 -12.14 1.06
CA SER A 63 2.91 -12.11 -0.39
C SER A 63 1.56 -12.30 -1.07
N TRP A 64 1.28 -11.48 -2.09
CA TRP A 64 0.11 -11.67 -2.95
C TRP A 64 0.48 -12.51 -4.17
N GLU A 65 -0.49 -13.26 -4.68
CA GLU A 65 -0.42 -13.77 -6.04
C GLU A 65 -0.52 -12.58 -7.04
N LEU A 66 0.20 -12.62 -8.17
CA LEU A 66 0.31 -11.53 -9.13
C LEU A 66 -1.04 -10.97 -9.60
N GLU A 67 -1.99 -11.81 -9.98
CA GLU A 67 -3.32 -11.39 -10.43
C GLU A 67 -4.05 -10.69 -9.29
N ARG A 68 -4.01 -11.26 -8.09
CA ARG A 68 -4.61 -10.63 -6.91
C ARG A 68 -3.98 -9.27 -6.60
N PHE A 69 -2.66 -9.16 -6.72
CA PHE A 69 -1.96 -7.90 -6.53
C PHE A 69 -2.40 -6.85 -7.55
N CYS A 70 -2.44 -7.21 -8.83
CA CYS A 70 -2.89 -6.33 -9.91
C CYS A 70 -4.36 -5.90 -9.72
N GLU A 71 -5.26 -6.80 -9.35
CA GLU A 71 -6.65 -6.47 -9.05
C GLU A 71 -6.78 -5.43 -7.93
N LEU A 72 -6.01 -5.60 -6.85
CA LEU A 72 -6.03 -4.66 -5.73
C LEU A 72 -5.46 -3.30 -6.14
N ALA A 73 -4.40 -3.28 -6.93
CA ALA A 73 -3.77 -2.06 -7.43
C ALA A 73 -4.70 -1.30 -8.40
N LEU A 74 -5.41 -2.02 -9.28
CA LEU A 74 -6.46 -1.46 -10.15
C LEU A 74 -7.66 -0.91 -9.36
N ARG A 75 -7.90 -1.38 -8.13
CA ARG A 75 -8.87 -0.76 -7.20
C ARG A 75 -8.28 0.37 -6.37
N ASN A 76 -7.04 0.76 -6.66
CA ASN A 76 -6.24 1.77 -5.95
C ASN A 76 -6.15 1.51 -4.45
N ASN A 77 -6.01 0.23 -4.07
CA ASN A 77 -5.80 -0.13 -2.68
C ASN A 77 -4.45 0.41 -2.18
N PRO A 78 -4.41 1.17 -1.06
CA PRO A 78 -3.21 1.87 -0.62
C PRO A 78 -2.03 0.93 -0.33
N ASN A 79 -2.29 -0.21 0.32
CA ASN A 79 -1.21 -1.10 0.74
C ASN A 79 -0.41 -1.64 -0.45
N VAL A 80 -1.09 -2.05 -1.53
CA VAL A 80 -0.41 -2.58 -2.73
C VAL A 80 0.19 -1.47 -3.58
N LEU A 81 -0.45 -0.30 -3.67
CA LEU A 81 0.13 0.85 -4.36
C LEU A 81 1.41 1.31 -3.67
N GLU A 82 1.42 1.39 -2.34
CA GLU A 82 2.63 1.75 -1.59
C GLU A 82 3.75 0.72 -1.79
N CYS A 83 3.42 -0.57 -1.90
CA CYS A 83 4.42 -1.61 -2.24
C CYS A 83 5.10 -1.34 -3.59
N LEU A 84 4.36 -0.92 -4.63
CA LEU A 84 4.93 -0.59 -5.95
C LEU A 84 5.88 0.62 -5.93
N HIS A 85 5.81 1.42 -4.87
CA HIS A 85 6.55 2.67 -4.70
C HIS A 85 7.57 2.60 -3.56
N SER A 86 7.83 1.41 -3.00
CA SER A 86 8.86 1.24 -1.99
C SER A 86 10.26 1.45 -2.56
N PRO A 87 11.12 2.27 -1.92
CA PRO A 87 12.51 2.42 -2.33
C PRO A 87 13.37 1.22 -1.91
N LEU A 88 12.86 0.35 -1.02
CA LEU A 88 13.61 -0.74 -0.41
C LEU A 88 13.27 -2.08 -1.09
N VAL A 89 13.67 -2.23 -2.34
CA VAL A 89 13.47 -3.49 -3.09
C VAL A 89 14.43 -4.56 -2.58
N VAL A 90 13.87 -5.70 -2.17
CA VAL A 90 14.61 -6.87 -1.65
C VAL A 90 14.88 -7.87 -2.76
N HIS A 91 13.91 -8.07 -3.66
CA HIS A 91 14.00 -9.02 -4.75
C HIS A 91 13.24 -8.52 -5.97
N THR A 92 13.77 -8.77 -7.17
CA THR A 92 13.06 -8.52 -8.42
C THR A 92 13.56 -9.43 -9.55
N THR A 93 12.61 -10.01 -10.29
CA THR A 93 12.85 -10.72 -11.55
C THR A 93 12.53 -9.80 -12.74
N GLU A 94 12.62 -10.30 -13.98
CA GLU A 94 12.17 -9.55 -15.16
C GLU A 94 10.69 -9.14 -15.06
N TRP A 95 9.82 -10.07 -14.64
CA TRP A 95 8.39 -9.79 -14.43
C TRP A 95 8.15 -8.77 -13.32
N GLY A 96 8.96 -8.83 -12.25
CA GLY A 96 8.94 -7.81 -11.21
C GLY A 96 9.31 -6.42 -11.73
N ARG A 97 10.35 -6.32 -12.57
CA ARG A 97 10.74 -5.05 -13.19
C ARG A 97 9.66 -4.51 -14.13
N GLU A 98 9.03 -5.37 -14.92
CA GLU A 98 7.91 -4.96 -15.76
C GLU A 98 6.70 -4.46 -14.94
N LEU A 99 6.36 -5.15 -13.85
CA LEU A 99 5.33 -4.71 -12.91
C LEU A 99 5.66 -3.33 -12.31
N LEU A 100 6.90 -3.11 -11.87
CA LEU A 100 7.34 -1.83 -11.31
C LEU A 100 7.37 -0.70 -12.36
N ALA A 101 7.72 -1.02 -13.61
CA ALA A 101 7.65 -0.07 -14.73
C ALA A 101 6.21 0.36 -15.04
N LEU A 102 5.23 -0.50 -14.73
CA LEU A 102 3.80 -0.22 -14.87
C LEU A 102 3.17 0.49 -13.66
N ARG A 103 3.92 0.86 -12.61
CA ARG A 103 3.34 1.48 -11.40
C ARG A 103 2.43 2.68 -11.69
N GLY A 104 2.79 3.52 -12.67
CA GLY A 104 1.99 4.68 -13.07
C GLY A 104 0.66 4.31 -13.75
N ALA A 105 0.57 3.14 -14.39
CA ALA A 105 -0.66 2.64 -15.01
C ALA A 105 -1.75 2.31 -13.98
N PHE A 106 -1.37 2.07 -12.72
CA PHE A 106 -2.33 1.83 -11.64
C PHE A 106 -2.89 3.13 -11.04
N LEU A 107 -2.16 4.25 -11.09
CA LEU A 107 -2.56 5.47 -10.39
C LEU A 107 -3.73 6.17 -11.10
N SER A 108 -4.74 6.57 -10.32
CA SER A 108 -5.90 7.28 -10.86
C SER A 108 -6.58 8.13 -9.78
N ARG A 109 -7.54 8.97 -10.20
CA ARG A 109 -8.41 9.73 -9.27
C ARG A 109 -9.23 8.84 -8.35
N GLN A 110 -9.40 7.55 -8.67
CA GLN A 110 -10.09 6.59 -7.79
C GLN A 110 -9.36 6.38 -6.46
N ALA A 111 -8.05 6.69 -6.40
CA ALA A 111 -7.27 6.66 -5.16
C ALA A 111 -7.90 7.53 -4.06
N HIS A 112 -8.51 8.67 -4.42
CA HIS A 112 -9.24 9.53 -3.47
C HIS A 112 -10.31 8.74 -2.71
N ALA A 113 -11.24 8.11 -3.44
CA ALA A 113 -12.35 7.38 -2.85
C ALA A 113 -11.88 6.19 -2.01
N THR A 114 -10.85 5.47 -2.45
CA THR A 114 -10.32 4.30 -1.72
C THR A 114 -9.57 4.70 -0.47
N PHE A 115 -8.71 5.72 -0.53
CA PHE A 115 -7.93 6.21 0.61
C PHE A 115 -8.85 6.87 1.64
N VAL A 116 -9.79 7.72 1.22
CA VAL A 116 -10.77 8.37 2.12
C VAL A 116 -11.67 7.33 2.80
N ARG A 117 -12.17 6.33 2.08
CA ARG A 117 -12.96 5.25 2.68
C ARG A 117 -12.18 4.47 3.73
N TYR A 118 -10.93 4.11 3.41
CA TYR A 118 -10.05 3.43 4.35
C TYR A 118 -9.78 4.30 5.59
N ALA A 119 -9.46 5.56 5.38
CA ALA A 119 -9.19 6.54 6.42
C ALA A 119 -10.39 6.74 7.36
N GLY A 120 -11.60 6.90 6.82
CA GLY A 120 -12.82 7.05 7.61
C GLY A 120 -13.11 5.84 8.50
N GLY A 121 -12.81 4.63 8.04
CA GLY A 121 -12.92 3.41 8.84
C GLY A 121 -11.96 3.37 10.04
N GLN A 122 -10.71 3.80 9.83
CA GLN A 122 -9.71 3.88 10.91
C GLN A 122 -10.01 5.01 11.89
N ARG A 123 -10.45 6.15 11.38
CA ARG A 123 -10.83 7.30 12.20
C ARG A 123 -11.92 6.96 13.22
N ARG A 124 -13.00 6.30 12.78
CA ARG A 124 -14.09 5.87 13.69
C ARG A 124 -13.59 4.97 14.83
N LYS A 125 -12.58 4.12 14.57
CA LYS A 125 -11.96 3.28 15.60
C LYS A 125 -11.16 4.13 16.60
N LEU A 126 -10.39 5.11 16.12
CA LEU A 126 -9.63 6.03 16.99
C LEU A 126 -10.56 6.86 17.87
N GLU A 127 -11.64 7.40 17.31
CA GLU A 127 -12.64 8.18 18.06
C GLU A 127 -13.35 7.32 19.11
N ALA A 128 -13.61 6.04 18.81
CA ALA A 128 -14.14 5.10 19.79
C ALA A 128 -13.14 4.82 20.92
N ASP A 129 -11.87 4.59 20.59
CA ASP A 129 -10.79 4.40 21.57
C ASP A 129 -10.67 5.63 22.49
N VAL A 130 -10.75 6.86 21.95
CA VAL A 130 -10.73 8.10 22.74
C VAL A 130 -11.91 8.21 23.68
N ARG A 131 -13.13 7.90 23.23
CA ARG A 131 -14.32 7.92 24.10
C ARG A 131 -14.24 6.90 25.24
N GLN A 132 -13.63 5.75 24.98
CA GLN A 132 -13.55 4.65 25.94
C GLN A 132 -12.37 4.80 26.92
N TYR A 133 -11.22 5.24 26.43
CA TYR A 133 -9.94 5.21 27.16
C TYR A 133 -9.32 6.59 27.39
N GLY A 134 -9.93 7.67 26.87
CA GLY A 134 -9.43 9.04 26.97
C GLY A 134 -8.32 9.40 25.99
N HIS A 135 -7.79 8.43 25.23
CA HIS A 135 -6.75 8.65 24.23
C HIS A 135 -6.87 7.66 23.07
N PRO A 136 -6.36 7.99 21.86
CA PRO A 136 -6.35 7.07 20.74
C PRO A 136 -5.21 6.05 20.89
N ARG A 137 -5.20 5.05 20.01
CA ARG A 137 -3.96 4.32 19.70
C ARG A 137 -3.05 5.19 18.83
N TRP A 138 -2.07 5.85 19.45
CA TRP A 138 -1.19 6.84 18.80
C TRP A 138 -0.47 6.34 17.55
N LYS A 139 0.02 5.09 17.52
CA LYS A 139 0.59 4.46 16.32
C LYS A 139 -0.39 4.48 15.15
N HIS A 140 -1.66 4.16 15.40
CA HIS A 140 -2.70 4.15 14.37
C HIS A 140 -3.10 5.56 13.92
N ALA A 141 -3.14 6.54 14.84
CA ALA A 141 -3.38 7.94 14.50
C ALA A 141 -2.28 8.49 13.57
N MET A 142 -1.01 8.23 13.89
CA MET A 142 0.13 8.57 13.02
C MET A 142 0.01 7.92 11.63
N HIS A 143 -0.29 6.62 11.55
CA HIS A 143 -0.44 5.94 10.25
C HIS A 143 -1.60 6.51 9.42
N LEU A 144 -2.69 6.91 10.06
CA LEU A 144 -3.82 7.55 9.38
C LEU A 144 -3.45 8.91 8.80
N LEU A 145 -2.75 9.76 9.55
CA LEU A 145 -2.23 11.04 9.05
C LEU A 145 -1.28 10.86 7.87
N ARG A 146 -0.34 9.92 7.97
CA ARG A 146 0.58 9.55 6.89
C ARG A 146 -0.18 9.17 5.62
N LEU A 147 -1.20 8.31 5.75
CA LEU A 147 -1.99 7.85 4.62
C LEU A 147 -2.79 8.99 3.96
N LEU A 148 -3.41 9.86 4.76
CA LEU A 148 -4.13 11.03 4.26
C LEU A 148 -3.18 12.02 3.55
N GLY A 149 -1.99 12.26 4.10
CA GLY A 149 -0.94 13.05 3.47
C GLY A 149 -0.51 12.48 2.12
N SER A 150 -0.29 11.16 2.07
CA SER A 150 0.06 10.46 0.82
C SER A 150 -1.05 10.59 -0.23
N CYS A 151 -2.32 10.49 0.16
CA CYS A 151 -3.47 10.71 -0.73
C CYS A 151 -3.47 12.13 -1.32
N ARG A 152 -3.36 13.14 -0.45
CA ARG A 152 -3.31 14.54 -0.85
C ARG A 152 -2.17 14.81 -1.84
N ASP A 153 -0.97 14.33 -1.54
CA ASP A 153 0.21 14.60 -2.38
C ASP A 153 0.12 13.86 -3.72
N LEU A 154 -0.38 12.62 -3.71
CA LEU A 154 -0.69 11.87 -4.93
C LEU A 154 -1.69 12.64 -5.80
N LEU A 155 -2.79 13.16 -5.23
CA LEU A 155 -3.79 13.88 -6.00
C LEU A 155 -3.28 15.22 -6.53
N ARG A 156 -2.39 15.91 -5.82
CA ARG A 156 -1.79 17.18 -6.25
C ARG A 156 -0.74 17.01 -7.34
N THR A 157 0.09 15.97 -7.23
CA THR A 157 1.31 15.84 -8.04
C THR A 157 1.22 14.77 -9.12
N GLY A 158 0.30 13.80 -8.97
CA GLY A 158 0.27 12.60 -9.79
C GLY A 158 1.31 11.55 -9.40
N GLU A 159 2.11 11.79 -8.36
CA GLU A 159 3.18 10.91 -7.92
C GLU A 159 2.89 10.37 -6.52
N LEU A 160 2.90 9.04 -6.37
CA LEU A 160 2.83 8.41 -5.05
C LEU A 160 4.24 8.34 -4.44
N ARG A 161 4.48 9.15 -3.41
CA ARG A 161 5.67 9.10 -2.55
C ARG A 161 5.26 8.57 -1.19
N ILE A 162 5.96 7.55 -0.69
CA ILE A 162 5.62 6.89 0.57
C ILE A 162 6.49 7.33 1.75
N ASP A 163 7.67 7.89 1.46
CA ASP A 163 8.53 8.50 2.47
C ASP A 163 7.90 9.80 2.97
N VAL A 164 7.86 9.98 4.29
CA VAL A 164 7.18 11.13 4.92
C VAL A 164 8.02 12.41 4.92
N GLY A 165 9.31 12.34 4.62
CA GLY A 165 10.21 13.48 4.51
C GLY A 165 10.11 14.45 5.68
N ALA A 166 9.80 15.71 5.37
CA ALA A 166 9.72 16.79 6.34
C ALA A 166 8.64 16.58 7.44
N ASP A 167 7.63 15.75 7.18
CA ASP A 167 6.58 15.46 8.16
C ASP A 167 7.03 14.43 9.22
N ARG A 168 8.23 13.83 9.10
CA ARG A 168 8.72 12.76 9.97
C ARG A 168 8.60 13.09 11.45
N GLU A 169 9.19 14.20 11.89
CA GLU A 169 9.22 14.51 13.33
C GLU A 169 7.83 14.82 13.87
N ARG A 170 7.01 15.51 13.09
CA ARG A 170 5.63 15.83 13.45
C ARG A 170 4.77 14.57 13.59
N LEU A 171 4.96 13.59 12.71
CA LEU A 171 4.30 12.28 12.81
C LEU A 171 4.81 11.48 14.02
N LEU A 172 6.11 11.51 14.31
CA LEU A 172 6.66 10.83 15.48
C LEU A 172 6.18 11.47 16.80
N ALA A 173 6.00 12.78 16.87
CA ALA A 173 5.38 13.45 18.01
C ALA A 173 3.95 12.95 18.26
N VAL A 174 3.16 12.74 17.20
CA VAL A 174 1.84 12.09 17.31
C VAL A 174 1.97 10.66 17.82
N LYS A 175 2.93 9.87 17.30
CA LYS A 175 3.17 8.48 17.76
C LYS A 175 3.53 8.43 19.25
N ARG A 176 4.25 9.43 19.78
CA ARG A 176 4.63 9.57 21.20
C ARG A 176 3.51 10.16 22.07
N GLY A 177 2.39 10.61 21.49
CA GLY A 177 1.28 11.23 22.22
C GLY A 177 1.57 12.66 22.70
N GLU A 178 2.56 13.32 22.12
CA GLU A 178 2.96 14.70 22.47
C GLU A 178 2.04 15.75 21.86
N VAL A 179 1.26 15.36 20.85
CA VAL A 179 0.28 16.23 20.18
C VAL A 179 -1.11 15.95 20.76
N PRO A 180 -1.82 16.97 21.27
CA PRO A 180 -3.19 16.81 21.76
C PRO A 180 -4.11 16.22 20.69
N TRP A 181 -5.03 15.33 21.10
CA TRP A 181 -5.97 14.68 20.18
C TRP A 181 -6.78 15.67 19.31
N PRO A 182 -7.30 16.80 19.83
CA PRO A 182 -8.01 17.77 18.98
C PRO A 182 -7.17 18.35 17.84
N GLU A 183 -5.85 18.51 18.05
CA GLU A 183 -4.93 18.98 17.01
C GLU A 183 -4.68 17.89 15.95
N VAL A 184 -4.58 16.63 16.38
CA VAL A 184 -4.48 15.47 15.48
C VAL A 184 -5.74 15.36 14.61
N GLU A 185 -6.93 15.51 15.19
CA GLU A 185 -8.20 15.52 14.45
C GLU A 185 -8.30 16.70 13.47
N SER A 186 -7.91 17.90 13.91
CA SER A 186 -7.85 19.07 13.03
C SER A 186 -6.91 18.84 11.84
N TRP A 187 -5.77 18.18 12.07
CA TRP A 187 -4.85 17.83 11.00
C TRP A 187 -5.44 16.78 10.05
N MET A 188 -6.12 15.76 10.56
CA MET A 188 -6.82 14.77 9.73
C MET A 188 -7.88 15.43 8.84
N ASN A 189 -8.71 16.32 9.40
CA ASN A 189 -9.73 17.06 8.66
C ASN A 189 -9.10 17.88 7.54
N ARG A 190 -8.06 18.65 7.86
CA ARG A 190 -7.38 19.50 6.88
C ARG A 190 -6.79 18.70 5.72
N LEU A 191 -6.14 17.56 6.00
CA LEU A 191 -5.60 16.70 4.94
C LEU A 191 -6.69 16.14 4.04
N GLN A 192 -7.85 15.81 4.62
CA GLN A 192 -9.01 15.34 3.87
C GLN A 192 -9.58 16.44 2.99
N ASP A 193 -9.80 17.65 3.52
CA ASP A 193 -10.30 18.81 2.75
C ASP A 193 -9.33 19.19 1.61
N GLU A 194 -8.03 19.12 1.87
CA GLU A 194 -6.98 19.35 0.89
C GLU A 194 -6.97 18.28 -0.23
N ALA A 195 -7.24 17.01 0.11
CA ALA A 195 -7.38 15.93 -0.86
C ALA A 195 -8.67 16.07 -1.70
N ASP A 196 -9.79 16.42 -1.07
CA ASP A 196 -11.07 16.70 -1.73
C ASP A 196 -10.92 17.86 -2.73
N THR A 197 -10.24 18.93 -2.34
CA THR A 197 -9.96 20.07 -3.22
C THR A 197 -9.05 19.68 -4.38
N ALA A 198 -7.99 18.89 -4.13
CA ALA A 198 -7.04 18.47 -5.15
C ALA A 198 -7.66 17.54 -6.21
N LEU A 199 -8.72 16.80 -5.87
CA LEU A 199 -9.38 15.88 -6.79
C LEU A 199 -9.86 16.56 -8.08
N GLY A 200 -10.38 17.80 -7.98
CA GLY A 200 -10.91 18.54 -9.12
C GLY A 200 -9.86 18.96 -10.14
N THR A 201 -8.64 19.27 -9.68
CA THR A 201 -7.52 19.73 -10.51
C THR A 201 -6.42 18.68 -10.70
N SER A 202 -6.64 17.46 -10.21
CA SER A 202 -5.63 16.39 -10.20
C SER A 202 -5.13 16.04 -11.61
N PRO A 203 -3.81 15.86 -11.81
CA PRO A 203 -3.25 15.42 -13.09
C PRO A 203 -3.51 13.93 -13.36
N LEU A 204 -4.00 13.17 -12.38
CA LEU A 204 -4.25 11.74 -12.53
C LEU A 204 -5.40 11.46 -13.50
N PRO A 205 -5.34 10.33 -14.24
CA PRO A 205 -6.45 9.90 -15.08
C PRO A 205 -7.67 9.53 -14.23
N PRO A 206 -8.89 9.53 -14.80
CA PRO A 206 -10.12 9.17 -14.07
C PRO A 206 -10.16 7.71 -13.64
N ALA A 207 -9.43 6.82 -14.32
CA ALA A 207 -9.35 5.40 -14.02
C ALA A 207 -7.94 4.85 -14.35
N PRO A 208 -7.54 3.72 -13.75
CA PRO A 208 -6.30 3.04 -14.09
C PRO A 208 -6.32 2.47 -15.52
N ASP A 209 -5.15 2.26 -16.10
CA ASP A 209 -5.00 1.64 -17.42
C ASP A 209 -5.10 0.11 -17.29
N HIS A 210 -6.35 -0.36 -17.30
CA HIS A 210 -6.67 -1.79 -17.25
C HIS A 210 -6.03 -2.59 -18.39
N ALA A 211 -5.96 -2.04 -19.60
CA ALA A 211 -5.47 -2.76 -20.76
C ALA A 211 -3.99 -3.09 -20.62
N ARG A 212 -3.16 -2.14 -20.19
CA ARG A 212 -1.72 -2.36 -19.96
C ARG A 212 -1.44 -3.34 -18.84
N VAL A 213 -2.21 -3.27 -17.75
CA VAL A 213 -2.07 -4.21 -16.61
C VAL A 213 -2.49 -5.62 -17.02
N GLN A 214 -3.58 -5.75 -17.79
CA GLN A 214 -4.04 -7.04 -18.28
C GLN A 214 -3.06 -7.67 -19.27
N ASP A 215 -2.43 -6.87 -20.15
CA ASP A 215 -1.39 -7.36 -21.05
C ASP A 215 -0.20 -7.97 -20.28
N LEU A 216 0.31 -7.29 -19.26
CA LEU A 216 1.35 -7.82 -18.37
C LEU A 216 0.95 -9.19 -17.81
N LEU A 217 -0.26 -9.29 -17.25
CA LEU A 217 -0.75 -10.51 -16.63
C LEU A 217 -0.83 -11.66 -17.66
N ILE A 218 -1.37 -11.41 -18.85
CA ILE A 218 -1.47 -12.42 -19.91
C ILE A 218 -0.08 -12.92 -20.33
N ARG A 219 0.88 -12.00 -20.53
CA ARG A 219 2.25 -12.37 -20.92
C ARG A 219 2.95 -13.17 -19.82
N ALA A 220 2.85 -12.74 -18.57
CA ALA A 220 3.41 -13.44 -17.42
C ALA A 220 2.82 -14.86 -17.28
N ARG A 221 1.50 -15.02 -17.45
CA ARG A 221 0.83 -16.32 -17.43
C ARG A 221 1.29 -17.23 -18.57
N ARG A 222 1.44 -16.72 -19.78
CA ARG A 222 1.93 -17.53 -20.92
C ARG A 222 3.36 -18.01 -20.73
N ALA A 223 4.21 -17.20 -20.10
CA ALA A 223 5.60 -17.56 -19.83
C ALA A 223 5.77 -18.48 -18.61
N SER A 224 4.78 -18.55 -17.73
CA SER A 224 4.80 -19.35 -16.50
C SER A 224 4.06 -20.70 -16.65
N VAL A 225 4.03 -21.26 -17.86
CA VAL A 225 3.47 -22.60 -18.14
C VAL A 225 4.45 -23.70 -17.76
#